data_AF-A0A8S2SV86-F1
#
_entry.id   AF-A0A8S2SV86-F1
#
_cell.length_a   1.000
_cell.length_b   1.000
_cell.length_c   1.000
_cell.angle_alpha   90.00
_cell.angle_beta   90.00
_cell.angle_gamma   90.00
#
_symmetry.space_group_name_H-M   'P 1'
#
loop_
_entity.id
_entity.type
_entity.pdbx_description
1 polymer ?
#
loop_
_entity_poly.entity_id
_entity_poly.type
_entity_poly.pdbx_seq_one_letter_code
_entity_poly.pdbx_strand_id
1 'polypeptide(L)'
;LTSLFLHNNRFYYDGKIYRFLKGGPSNSGLIETLSNIYLNLMDNFLIDQLSTKQNEFYGRYQNQIFFTWNHSLNELEQILKSMKSEYHHLSFDIHIGKNLNYLDLYLENRH
;
A
#
# COMPACT_ATOMS: atom_id res chain seq x y z
N LEU A 1 8.04 8.10 -22.47
CA LEU A 1 7.44 9.31 -21.86
C LEU A 1 7.48 9.28 -20.34
N THR A 2 6.98 8.21 -19.69
CA THR A 2 6.96 8.05 -18.22
C THR A 2 8.34 8.16 -17.54
N SER A 3 9.35 7.48 -18.08
CA SER A 3 10.73 7.55 -17.57
C SER A 3 11.28 8.99 -17.64
N LEU A 4 11.01 9.72 -18.73
CA LEU A 4 11.43 11.12 -18.87
C LEU A 4 10.79 12.01 -17.80
N PHE A 5 9.49 11.82 -17.53
CA PHE A 5 8.77 12.54 -16.49
C PHE A 5 9.32 12.24 -15.09
N LEU A 6 9.53 10.96 -14.75
CA LEU A 6 10.04 10.55 -13.44
C LEU A 6 11.46 11.06 -13.19
N HIS A 7 12.34 11.09 -14.21
CA HIS A 7 13.72 11.56 -14.05
C HIS A 7 13.88 13.08 -14.06
N ASN A 8 12.91 13.83 -14.61
CA ASN A 8 12.96 15.29 -14.74
C ASN A 8 11.92 16.02 -13.91
N ASN A 9 11.38 15.36 -12.88
CA ASN A 9 10.35 15.95 -12.03
C ASN A 9 10.96 17.03 -11.11
N ARG A 10 10.81 18.29 -11.52
CA ARG A 10 11.38 19.48 -10.86
C ARG A 10 10.30 20.37 -10.29
N PHE A 11 10.60 21.06 -9.20
CA PHE A 11 9.72 22.05 -8.59
C PHE A 11 10.50 23.30 -8.19
N TYR A 12 9.80 24.43 -8.14
CA TYR A 12 10.37 25.70 -7.71
C TYR A 12 9.94 26.01 -6.29
N TYR A 13 10.89 26.39 -5.45
CA TYR A 13 10.66 26.78 -4.07
C TYR A 13 11.73 27.77 -3.64
N ASP A 14 11.35 28.85 -2.95
CA ASP A 14 12.29 29.83 -2.37
C ASP A 14 13.43 30.26 -3.32
N GLY A 15 13.09 30.75 -4.51
CA GLY A 15 14.09 31.24 -5.45
C GLY A 15 14.86 30.16 -6.23
N LYS A 16 14.67 28.88 -5.91
CA LYS A 16 15.54 27.77 -6.36
C LYS A 16 14.75 26.65 -7.04
N ILE A 17 15.43 25.93 -7.92
CA ILE A 17 14.89 24.75 -8.60
C ILE A 17 15.40 23.50 -7.89
N TYR A 18 14.46 22.64 -7.51
CA TYR A 18 14.70 21.35 -6.88
C TYR A 18 14.21 20.22 -7.78
N ARG A 19 14.63 18.99 -7.48
CA ARG A 19 14.17 17.78 -8.15
C ARG A 19 13.71 16.76 -7.11
N PHE A 20 12.61 16.07 -7.39
CA PHE A 20 12.20 14.92 -6.59
C PHE A 20 13.22 13.78 -6.78
N LEU A 21 13.87 13.36 -5.71
CA LEU A 21 14.83 12.23 -5.72
C LEU A 21 14.12 10.88 -5.69
N LYS A 22 12.94 10.82 -5.08
CA LYS A 22 12.05 9.65 -5.00
C LYS A 22 10.61 10.10 -5.16
N GLY A 23 9.83 9.34 -5.93
CA GLY A 23 8.43 9.65 -6.19
C GLY A 23 8.25 10.92 -7.03
N GLY A 24 7.18 11.65 -6.76
CA GLY A 24 6.84 12.90 -7.43
C GLY A 24 5.78 13.67 -6.66
N PRO A 25 5.27 14.76 -7.22
CA PRO A 25 4.26 15.59 -6.57
C PRO A 25 2.96 14.81 -6.33
N SER A 26 2.46 14.86 -5.09
CA SER A 26 1.27 14.12 -4.65
C SER A 26 -0.03 14.58 -5.31
N ASN A 27 -0.07 15.80 -5.84
CA ASN A 27 -1.19 16.34 -6.59
C ASN A 27 -1.15 16.02 -8.10
N SER A 28 -0.18 15.22 -8.55
CA SER A 28 -0.11 14.81 -9.96
C SER A 28 -0.90 13.53 -10.18
N GLY A 29 -1.95 13.62 -11.00
CA GLY A 29 -2.74 12.44 -11.40
C GLY A 29 -1.92 11.36 -12.11
N LEU A 30 -0.81 11.73 -12.77
CA LEU A 30 0.13 10.76 -13.35
C LEU A 30 0.89 10.00 -12.25
N ILE A 31 1.39 10.70 -11.23
CA ILE A 31 2.05 10.05 -10.09
C ILE A 31 1.06 9.14 -9.36
N GLU A 32 -0.16 9.61 -9.11
CA GLU A 32 -1.23 8.81 -8.51
C GLU A 32 -1.52 7.54 -9.32
N THR A 33 -1.66 7.66 -10.65
CA THR A 33 -1.88 6.51 -11.54
C THR A 33 -0.72 5.52 -11.46
N LEU A 34 0.53 5.99 -11.51
CA LEU A 34 1.71 5.13 -11.44
C LEU A 34 1.83 4.45 -10.07
N SER A 35 1.53 5.18 -8.99
CA SER A 35 1.47 4.62 -7.64
C SER A 35 0.40 3.54 -7.53
N ASN A 36 -0.78 3.75 -8.11
CA ASN A 36 -1.85 2.75 -8.10
C ASN A 36 -1.50 1.49 -8.89
N ILE A 37 -0.84 1.62 -10.05
CA ILE A 37 -0.34 0.47 -10.82
C ILE A 37 0.70 -0.29 -10.00
N TYR A 38 1.64 0.43 -9.39
CA TYR A 38 2.69 -0.17 -8.59
C TYR A 38 2.14 -0.91 -7.37
N LEU A 39 1.23 -0.28 -6.63
CA LEU A 39 0.57 -0.88 -5.48
C LEU A 39 -0.31 -2.06 -5.88
N ASN A 40 -0.94 -2.05 -7.06
CA ASN A 40 -1.71 -3.20 -7.54
C ASN A 40 -0.85 -4.46 -7.75
N LEU A 41 0.41 -4.31 -8.19
CA LEU A 41 1.34 -5.44 -8.27
C LEU A 41 1.66 -6.03 -6.90
N MET A 42 1.71 -5.18 -5.86
CA MET A 42 1.85 -5.60 -4.48
C MET A 42 0.56 -6.21 -3.91
N ASP A 43 -0.60 -5.67 -4.28
CA ASP A 43 -1.91 -6.20 -3.87
C ASP A 43 -2.07 -7.65 -4.30
N ASN A 44 -1.63 -7.99 -5.52
CA ASN A 44 -1.71 -9.36 -6.04
C ASN A 44 -0.99 -10.35 -5.11
N PHE A 45 0.15 -9.98 -4.52
CA PHE A 45 0.82 -10.82 -3.54
C PHE A 45 -0.10 -11.13 -2.34
N LEU A 46 -0.76 -10.12 -1.77
CA LEU A 46 -1.66 -10.31 -0.62
C LEU A 46 -2.95 -11.03 -1.03
N ILE A 47 -3.54 -10.69 -2.17
CA ILE A 47 -4.75 -11.32 -2.69
C ILE A 47 -4.50 -12.79 -2.98
N ASP A 48 -3.33 -13.18 -3.50
CA ASP A 48 -3.01 -14.58 -3.73
C ASP A 48 -2.94 -15.36 -2.40
N GLN A 49 -2.39 -14.76 -1.34
CA GLN A 49 -2.40 -15.39 -0.01
C GLN A 49 -3.82 -15.47 0.58
N LEU A 50 -4.64 -14.42 0.41
CA LEU A 50 -5.99 -14.33 0.97
C LEU A 50 -7.03 -15.13 0.17
N SER A 51 -6.88 -15.26 -1.14
CA SER A 51 -7.84 -15.96 -2.02
C SER A 51 -7.95 -17.45 -1.73
N THR A 52 -6.90 -18.03 -1.14
CA THR A 52 -6.90 -19.41 -0.65
C THR A 52 -7.65 -19.58 0.68
N LYS A 53 -8.03 -18.48 1.33
CA LYS A 53 -8.69 -18.43 2.63
C LYS A 53 -10.15 -18.02 2.43
N GLN A 54 -11.09 -18.79 2.99
CA GLN A 54 -12.52 -18.50 2.87
C GLN A 54 -12.92 -17.41 3.88
N ASN A 55 -13.87 -16.56 3.48
CA ASN A 55 -14.48 -15.53 4.33
C ASN A 55 -13.54 -14.41 4.82
N GLU A 56 -12.47 -14.12 4.07
CA GLU A 56 -11.68 -12.92 4.31
C GLU A 56 -12.14 -11.75 3.44
N PHE A 57 -12.24 -10.57 4.05
CA PHE A 57 -12.43 -9.31 3.34
C PHE A 57 -11.08 -8.69 3.01
N TYR A 58 -10.98 -8.07 1.84
CA TYR A 58 -9.83 -7.28 1.43
C TYR A 58 -10.31 -5.99 0.76
N GLY A 59 -9.67 -4.87 1.11
CA GLY A 59 -9.91 -3.58 0.50
C GLY A 59 -8.66 -2.71 0.51
N ARG A 60 -8.45 -1.94 -0.55
CA ARG A 60 -7.43 -0.91 -0.62
C ARG A 60 -8.05 0.43 -0.97
N TYR A 61 -7.61 1.47 -0.28
CA TYR A 61 -7.87 2.86 -0.65
C TYR A 61 -6.56 3.64 -0.66
N GLN A 62 -6.18 4.13 -1.83
CA GLN A 62 -4.90 4.78 -2.06
C GLN A 62 -3.72 3.92 -1.54
N ASN A 63 -3.02 4.39 -0.50
CA ASN A 63 -1.89 3.74 0.15
C ASN A 63 -2.27 2.92 1.40
N GLN A 64 -3.57 2.81 1.73
CA GLN A 64 -4.05 2.08 2.89
C GLN A 64 -4.68 0.76 2.47
N ILE A 65 -4.27 -0.33 3.11
CA ILE A 65 -4.79 -1.67 2.89
C ILE A 65 -5.48 -2.12 4.17
N PHE A 66 -6.65 -2.71 4.01
CA PHE A 66 -7.42 -3.33 5.08
C PHE A 66 -7.81 -4.75 4.65
N PHE A 67 -7.66 -5.69 5.57
CA PHE A 67 -8.17 -7.05 5.37
C PHE A 67 -8.52 -7.69 6.71
N THR A 68 -9.41 -8.67 6.68
CA THR A 68 -9.69 -9.52 7.84
C THR A 68 -8.76 -10.74 7.84
N TRP A 69 -8.61 -11.35 9.01
CA TRP A 69 -7.84 -12.58 9.15
C TRP A 69 -8.44 -13.45 10.26
N ASN A 70 -9.00 -14.60 9.87
CA ASN A 70 -9.65 -15.58 10.74
C ASN A 70 -8.77 -16.82 11.00
N HIS A 71 -7.49 -16.76 10.61
CA HIS A 71 -6.53 -17.85 10.78
C HIS A 71 -5.50 -17.53 11.88
N SER A 72 -4.52 -18.41 12.06
CA SER A 72 -3.52 -18.26 13.11
C SER A 72 -2.71 -16.96 12.94
N LEU A 73 -2.40 -16.30 14.05
CA LEU A 73 -1.55 -15.10 14.03
C LEU A 73 -0.15 -15.40 13.49
N ASN A 74 0.36 -16.61 13.75
CA ASN A 74 1.66 -17.06 13.25
C ASN A 74 1.71 -17.11 11.71
N GLU A 75 0.64 -17.59 11.06
CA GLU A 75 0.54 -17.56 9.58
C GLU A 75 0.50 -16.11 9.07
N LEU A 76 -0.24 -15.22 9.73
CA LEU A 76 -0.29 -13.80 9.37
C LEU A 76 1.09 -13.16 9.46
N GLU A 77 1.81 -13.37 10.56
CA GLU A 77 3.16 -12.86 10.76
C GLU A 77 4.13 -13.34 9.67
N GLN A 78 4.00 -14.60 9.22
CA GLN A 78 4.80 -15.13 8.11
C GLN A 78 4.49 -14.43 6.79
N ILE A 79 3.21 -14.23 6.46
CA ILE A 79 2.79 -13.51 5.25
C ILE A 79 3.31 -12.07 5.27
N LEU A 80 3.13 -11.37 6.39
CA LEU A 80 3.59 -9.99 6.56
C LEU A 80 5.12 -9.87 6.48
N LYS A 81 5.84 -10.85 7.01
CA LYS A 81 7.31 -10.91 6.90
C LYS A 81 7.75 -11.12 5.45
N SER A 82 7.10 -12.03 4.72
CA SER A 82 7.36 -12.26 3.29
C SER A 82 7.08 -11.01 2.46
N MET A 83 5.96 -10.33 2.71
CA MET A 83 5.61 -9.06 2.06
C MET A 83 6.68 -7.99 2.32
N LYS A 84 7.10 -7.81 3.58
CA LYS A 84 8.16 -6.83 3.93
C LYS A 84 9.50 -7.16 3.28
N SER A 85 9.81 -8.45 3.10
CA SER A 85 11.03 -8.89 2.44
C SER A 85 11.01 -8.58 0.95
N GLU A 86 9.91 -8.92 0.27
CA GLU A 86 9.74 -8.70 -1.17
C GLU A 86 9.72 -7.20 -1.49
N TYR A 87 8.94 -6.44 -0.72
CA TYR A 87 8.75 -4.99 -0.90
C TYR A 87 9.59 -4.17 0.09
N HIS A 88 10.86 -4.54 0.29
CA HIS A 88 11.79 -3.91 1.26
C HIS A 88 12.03 -2.40 1.06
N HIS A 89 11.71 -1.86 -0.12
CA HIS A 89 11.82 -0.44 -0.44
C HIS A 89 10.58 0.37 -0.02
N LEU A 90 9.50 -0.30 0.41
CA LEU A 90 8.31 0.30 1.00
C LEU A 90 8.41 0.27 2.54
N SER A 91 7.81 1.27 3.17
CA SER A 91 7.63 1.30 4.62
C SER A 91 6.18 0.99 4.94
N PHE A 92 5.95 -0.06 5.72
CA PHE A 92 4.62 -0.49 6.14
C PHE A 92 4.41 -0.17 7.62
N ASP A 93 3.37 0.61 7.90
CA ASP A 93 2.82 0.77 9.24
C ASP A 93 1.63 -0.17 9.39
N ILE A 94 1.77 -1.18 10.26
CA ILE A 94 0.81 -2.30 10.36
C ILE A 94 0.13 -2.26 11.71
N HIS A 95 -1.20 -2.21 11.68
CA HIS A 95 -2.06 -2.23 12.85
C HIS A 95 -2.92 -3.49 12.81
N ILE A 96 -2.86 -4.29 13.88
CA ILE A 96 -3.64 -5.53 14.02
C ILE A 96 -4.52 -5.38 15.26
N GLY A 97 -5.82 -5.60 15.10
CA GLY A 97 -6.78 -5.48 16.18
C GLY A 97 -8.10 -6.15 15.83
N LYS A 98 -8.90 -6.47 16.86
CA LYS A 98 -10.26 -6.99 16.68
C LYS A 98 -11.25 -5.93 16.23
N ASN A 99 -11.00 -4.68 16.66
CA ASN A 99 -11.75 -3.49 16.30
C ASN A 99 -10.75 -2.45 15.80
N LEU A 100 -10.93 -1.98 14.57
CA LEU A 100 -10.08 -0.97 13.95
C LEU A 100 -10.96 0.06 13.23
N ASN A 101 -10.56 1.32 13.31
CA ASN A 101 -11.17 2.39 12.53
C ASN A 101 -10.44 2.50 11.19
N TYR A 102 -11.18 2.51 10.07
CA TYR A 102 -10.62 2.63 8.73
C TYR A 102 -11.45 3.59 7.88
N LEU A 103 -10.92 4.76 7.51
CA LEU A 103 -11.59 5.75 6.63
C LEU A 103 -13.06 6.01 7.00
N ASP A 104 -13.30 6.28 8.29
CA ASP A 104 -14.64 6.46 8.90
C ASP A 104 -15.56 5.22 8.91
N LEU A 105 -15.05 4.05 8.50
CA LEU A 105 -15.72 2.76 8.65
C LEU A 105 -15.33 2.14 10.00
N TYR A 106 -16.34 1.79 10.78
CA TYR A 106 -16.19 0.93 11.94
C TYR A 106 -16.31 -0.52 11.49
N LEU A 107 -15.26 -1.31 11.70
CA LEU A 107 -15.19 -2.70 11.28
C LEU A 107 -14.98 -3.59 12.51
N GLU A 108 -15.87 -4.57 12.67
CA GLU A 108 -15.85 -5.55 13.77
C GLU A 108 -15.75 -6.95 13.15
N ASN A 109 -14.67 -7.66 13.47
CA ASN A 109 -14.60 -9.09 13.16
C ASN A 109 -15.26 -9.89 14.29
N ARG A 110 -16.35 -10.59 13.98
CA ARG A 110 -17.15 -11.37 14.95
C ARG A 110 -16.85 -12.87 14.95
N HIS A 111 -15.83 -13.30 14.21
CA HIS A 111 -15.39 -14.70 14.16
C HIS A 111 -14.23 -15.00 15.12
#